data_AF-A0AA35S2F3-F1
#
_entry.id   AF-A0AA35S2F3-F1
#
_cell.length_a   1.000
_cell.length_b   1.000
_cell.length_c   1.000
_cell.angle_alpha   90.00
_cell.angle_beta   90.00
_cell.angle_gamma   90.00
#
_symmetry.space_group_name_H-M   'P 1'
#
loop_
_entity.id
_entity.type
_entity.pdbx_description
1 polymer ?
#
loop_
_entity_poly.entity_id
_entity_poly.type
_entity_poly.pdbx_seq_one_letter_code
_entity_poly.pdbx_strand_id
1 'polypeptide(L)'
;MAAMRRIRRSNKIPLNFVSRTRSRRPRIGVRREIVCVIPTPTLTSSDVSLAVEDREIPEEIICHENVVETGAVDVSAHSKRKEKLAEMWDSLRSSATQVLTEGFGLPEVKCCCEERATVRCLQCGPCSYFCPRCAVLQHKSSFFHHCPEVWNGVCFIPFDVPGLCFNQHLHLCDKQKPRSVTLFHIEGMPQTVSVTFCECEPDALTLMRLRYWPGTPKRPAVAFSFALMDWLELLLLECQVAVKDFATVLELRITASLRQMPCTIYPVLIDAFEEYRYYKGQIRSLKGVCENVSAACPACPKTEGTVTISIDGNFGLCRKKAAGSSSHGPLSGTKMFLDQSMVTNYITHYSCPTTVYRGTQQCSDFLAGNALRSNSRYSRLDETGVMGAACRHEYPICFLSLQHGERISYSVLLLEKLREKFRNHHIQFMYDIACTLKKHLMNAGRRDLLETVELAIPVFHAYGHKMACQIEFNPRSIPGFGLSDGEVLERLWSYLRRFSAMTKEMRPSHRIDVLTDALLHYARRTARNMSKLLNKRLDHAKRVEQEAEQKLRELRNKSLAVFTDEDIVGWVQQERTLVQPQCSKTHSCLRHRTLCMQVSQSL
;
A
#
# COMPACT_ATOMS: atom_id res chain seq x y z
N MET A 1 13.67 30.53 -39.31
CA MET A 1 14.38 31.76 -39.71
C MET A 1 15.33 32.14 -38.58
N ALA A 2 16.63 32.20 -38.94
CA ALA A 2 17.82 32.85 -38.36
C ALA A 2 17.91 33.19 -36.84
N ALA A 3 19.05 33.13 -36.14
CA ALA A 3 20.37 32.50 -36.29
C ALA A 3 21.19 32.85 -35.03
N MET A 4 21.73 31.83 -34.34
CA MET A 4 23.12 31.72 -33.82
C MET A 4 23.85 32.91 -33.12
N ARG A 5 24.35 32.68 -31.88
CA ARG A 5 25.80 32.60 -31.55
C ARG A 5 26.06 32.19 -30.08
N ARG A 6 27.10 31.37 -29.90
CA ARG A 6 27.71 30.89 -28.63
C ARG A 6 28.60 31.96 -27.99
N ILE A 7 28.83 31.91 -26.67
CA ILE A 7 30.15 31.75 -25.99
C ILE A 7 29.98 31.69 -24.46
N ARG A 8 31.01 31.09 -23.81
CA ARG A 8 31.13 30.49 -22.48
C ARG A 8 31.24 31.44 -21.28
N ARG A 9 30.84 30.89 -20.11
CA ARG A 9 31.38 31.00 -18.73
C ARG A 9 31.54 32.39 -18.10
N SER A 10 30.77 32.64 -17.03
CA SER A 10 31.27 33.26 -15.80
C SER A 10 30.38 32.88 -14.61
N ASN A 11 31.00 32.42 -13.53
CA ASN A 11 30.38 32.21 -12.22
C ASN A 11 29.80 33.53 -11.67
N LYS A 12 28.59 33.49 -11.12
CA LYS A 12 28.15 34.24 -9.92
C LYS A 12 26.69 33.88 -9.57
N ILE A 13 26.53 33.25 -8.40
CA ILE A 13 25.31 33.17 -7.58
C ILE A 13 25.38 34.43 -6.67
N PRO A 14 24.29 35.20 -6.41
CA PRO A 14 23.28 34.73 -5.44
C PRO A 14 21.79 35.12 -5.60
N LEU A 15 20.97 34.17 -5.11
CA LEU A 15 19.80 34.25 -4.22
C LEU A 15 18.45 34.88 -4.66
N ASN A 16 17.46 33.97 -4.66
CA ASN A 16 16.09 34.02 -4.10
C ASN A 16 14.97 34.81 -4.79
N PHE A 17 13.94 34.08 -5.26
CA PHE A 17 12.53 34.19 -4.81
C PHE A 17 11.67 33.06 -5.44
N VAL A 18 11.35 32.00 -4.68
CA VAL A 18 10.09 31.22 -4.80
C VAL A 18 9.80 30.60 -3.42
N SER A 19 8.71 31.02 -2.77
CA SER A 19 8.12 30.35 -1.61
C SER A 19 6.81 29.65 -2.00
N ARG A 20 6.84 28.32 -2.04
CA ARG A 20 5.68 27.45 -1.78
C ARG A 20 6.16 26.33 -0.87
N THR A 21 5.73 26.39 0.38
CA THR A 21 6.13 25.51 1.48
C THR A 21 5.47 24.14 1.37
N ARG A 22 6.29 23.10 1.18
CA ARG A 22 5.98 21.70 1.54
C ARG A 22 7.09 21.24 2.47
N SER A 23 6.75 20.94 3.72
CA SER A 23 7.71 20.44 4.71
C SER A 23 8.21 19.04 4.30
N ARG A 24 9.53 18.90 4.24
CA ARG A 24 10.23 17.62 4.08
C ARG A 24 11.10 17.40 5.32
N ARG A 25 11.01 16.19 5.89
CA ARG A 25 11.95 15.63 6.87
C ARG A 25 13.40 15.64 6.31
N PRO A 26 14.44 15.85 7.14
CA PRO A 26 15.81 15.84 6.67
C PRO A 26 16.36 14.42 6.47
N ARG A 27 17.12 14.23 5.38
CA ARG A 27 18.03 13.10 5.17
C ARG A 27 19.41 13.52 5.69
N ILE A 28 19.99 12.74 6.60
CA ILE A 28 21.40 12.84 6.97
C ILE A 28 22.11 11.59 6.43
N GLY A 29 23.29 11.79 5.88
CA GLY A 29 24.24 10.71 5.65
C GLY A 29 25.55 11.25 5.08
N VAL A 30 26.58 11.35 5.92
CA VAL A 30 27.96 10.96 5.59
C VAL A 30 28.63 10.48 6.89
N ARG A 31 29.31 9.33 6.81
CA ARG A 31 30.10 8.67 7.87
C ARG A 31 31.31 9.50 8.30
N ARG A 32 31.56 9.56 9.61
CA ARG A 32 32.91 9.64 10.20
C ARG A 32 32.97 8.65 11.37
N GLU A 33 33.95 7.77 11.35
CA GLU A 33 34.29 6.85 12.43
C GLU A 33 34.76 7.66 13.64
N ILE A 34 34.19 7.39 14.82
CA ILE A 34 34.73 7.83 16.11
C ILE A 34 34.77 6.60 17.00
N VAL A 35 35.98 6.18 17.34
CA VAL A 35 36.29 5.17 18.34
C VAL A 35 35.93 5.74 19.71
N CYS A 36 34.99 5.11 20.43
CA CYS A 36 34.70 5.44 21.83
C CYS A 36 35.54 4.54 22.75
N VAL A 37 36.52 5.14 23.42
CA VAL A 37 37.17 4.58 24.60
C VAL A 37 36.28 4.91 25.80
N ILE A 38 35.86 3.90 26.55
CA ILE A 38 35.06 4.05 27.77
C ILE A 38 36.03 4.11 28.96
N PRO A 39 36.10 5.20 29.75
CA PRO A 39 36.75 5.16 31.04
C PRO A 39 35.74 4.75 32.13
N THR A 40 36.08 3.69 32.85
CA THR A 40 35.45 3.27 34.11
C THR A 40 35.72 4.28 35.23
N PRO A 41 34.73 4.66 36.07
CA PRO A 41 34.99 5.48 37.24
C PRO A 41 35.24 4.60 38.49
N THR A 42 36.41 4.76 39.09
CA THR A 42 36.67 4.38 40.49
C THR A 42 36.19 5.49 41.41
N LEU A 43 35.22 5.17 42.28
CA LEU A 43 34.74 6.04 43.36
C LEU A 43 35.75 6.08 44.50
N THR A 44 36.18 7.28 44.92
CA THR A 44 36.48 7.56 46.33
C THR A 44 36.04 8.98 46.69
N SER A 45 35.55 9.13 47.92
CA SER A 45 34.88 10.27 48.52
C SER A 45 35.81 11.45 48.83
N SER A 46 35.36 12.69 48.57
CA SER A 46 35.30 13.79 49.55
C SER A 46 34.93 15.12 48.88
N ASP A 47 34.00 15.82 49.53
CA ASP A 47 33.79 17.26 49.59
C ASP A 47 33.38 18.06 48.34
N VAL A 48 32.08 18.40 48.34
CA VAL A 48 31.43 19.38 47.47
C VAL A 48 31.50 20.76 48.12
N SER A 49 32.20 21.70 47.49
CA SER A 49 31.88 23.13 47.57
C SER A 49 32.50 23.86 46.37
N LEU A 50 31.68 24.32 45.42
CA LEU A 50 32.10 25.27 44.39
C LEU A 50 31.08 26.40 44.29
N ALA A 51 31.57 27.60 44.60
CA ALA A 51 30.95 28.89 44.38
C ALA A 51 30.82 29.16 42.87
N VAL A 52 29.74 29.84 42.48
CA VAL A 52 29.53 30.36 41.13
C VAL A 52 29.89 31.84 41.15
N GLU A 53 30.93 32.23 40.43
CA GLU A 53 31.24 33.63 40.13
C GLU A 53 30.47 34.06 38.88
N ASP A 54 29.74 35.16 39.01
CA ASP A 54 29.05 35.87 37.94
C ASP A 54 30.03 36.47 36.93
N ARG A 55 29.73 36.30 35.64
CA ARG A 55 30.31 37.13 34.57
C ARG A 55 29.20 37.70 33.69
N GLU A 56 29.19 39.03 33.63
CA GLU A 56 28.29 39.90 32.89
C GLU A 56 28.30 39.62 31.37
N ILE A 57 27.12 39.71 30.75
CA ILE A 57 26.88 39.60 29.31
C ILE A 57 26.53 41.01 28.78
N PRO A 58 27.12 41.50 27.67
CA PRO A 58 26.93 42.88 27.21
C PRO A 58 25.57 43.17 26.56
N GLU A 59 25.23 44.45 26.62
CA GLU A 59 23.97 45.12 26.26
C GLU A 59 23.50 44.97 24.79
N GLU A 60 22.17 44.82 24.70
CA GLU A 60 21.20 45.23 23.67
C GLU A 60 21.64 45.48 22.21
N ILE A 61 21.22 44.59 21.31
CA ILE A 61 20.93 44.92 19.90
C ILE A 61 19.45 45.30 19.82
N ILE A 62 19.16 46.59 19.76
CA ILE A 62 17.81 47.11 19.51
C ILE A 62 17.47 46.84 18.04
N CYS A 63 16.68 45.80 17.78
CA CYS A 63 15.98 45.64 16.51
C CYS A 63 14.71 46.49 16.54
N HIS A 64 14.69 47.58 15.79
CA HIS A 64 13.44 48.30 15.49
C HIS A 64 12.52 47.39 14.66
N GLU A 65 11.57 46.73 15.33
CA GLU A 65 10.43 46.11 14.66
C GLU A 65 9.44 47.21 14.24
N ASN A 66 9.33 47.42 12.93
CA ASN A 66 8.17 48.13 12.38
C ASN A 66 6.93 47.27 12.65
N VAL A 67 6.13 47.68 13.63
CA VAL A 67 4.81 47.11 13.91
C VAL A 67 3.91 47.42 12.71
N VAL A 68 3.83 46.46 11.79
CA VAL A 68 2.69 46.36 10.88
C VAL A 68 1.59 45.70 11.70
N GLU A 69 0.55 46.47 12.05
CA GLU A 69 -0.70 45.94 12.59
C GLU A 69 -1.25 44.88 11.63
N THR A 70 -0.96 43.62 11.91
CA THR A 70 -1.63 42.50 11.27
C THR A 70 -2.85 42.19 12.12
N GLY A 71 -4.03 42.43 11.54
CA GLY A 71 -5.32 42.16 12.20
C GLY A 71 -5.35 40.74 12.80
N ALA A 72 -5.93 40.63 13.99
CA ALA A 72 -6.02 39.40 14.76
C ALA A 72 -6.51 38.24 13.86
N VAL A 73 -5.62 37.29 13.57
CA VAL A 73 -5.99 36.04 12.90
C VAL A 73 -6.78 35.23 13.92
N ASP A 74 -8.10 35.14 13.75
CA ASP A 74 -8.94 34.33 14.63
C ASP A 74 -8.49 32.87 14.58
N VAL A 75 -7.84 32.42 15.65
CA VAL A 75 -7.25 31.09 15.71
C VAL A 75 -8.39 30.06 15.67
N SER A 76 -8.33 29.15 14.70
CA SER A 76 -9.41 28.15 14.52
C SER A 76 -9.73 27.41 15.82
N ALA A 77 -11.01 27.05 16.02
CA ALA A 77 -11.44 26.29 17.19
C ALA A 77 -10.67 24.96 17.39
N HIS A 78 -10.14 24.39 16.31
CA HIS A 78 -9.25 23.22 16.37
C HIS A 78 -7.90 23.54 17.02
N SER A 79 -7.30 24.68 16.68
CA SER A 79 -6.02 25.12 17.24
C SER A 79 -6.15 25.45 18.72
N LYS A 80 -7.18 26.22 19.10
CA LYS A 80 -7.48 26.57 20.49
C LYS A 80 -7.68 25.30 21.35
N ARG A 81 -8.36 24.27 20.83
CA ARG A 81 -8.50 22.97 21.52
C ARG A 81 -7.18 22.22 21.68
N LYS A 82 -6.28 22.28 20.70
CA LYS A 82 -4.97 21.62 20.77
C LYS A 82 -4.06 22.30 21.79
N GLU A 83 -4.07 23.62 21.84
CA GLU A 83 -3.29 24.41 22.79
C GLU A 83 -3.73 24.13 24.23
N LYS A 84 -5.04 24.22 24.50
CA LYS A 84 -5.61 23.83 25.79
C LYS A 84 -5.27 22.39 26.18
N LEU A 85 -5.34 21.45 25.23
CA LEU A 85 -4.96 20.06 25.49
C LEU A 85 -3.47 19.93 25.84
N ALA A 86 -2.58 20.69 25.19
CA ALA A 86 -1.16 20.70 25.48
C ALA A 86 -0.88 21.25 26.88
N GLU A 87 -1.49 22.38 27.25
CA GLU A 87 -1.41 22.94 28.61
C GLU A 87 -1.86 21.94 29.69
N MET A 88 -2.97 21.23 29.43
CA MET A 88 -3.45 20.18 30.33
C MET A 88 -2.43 19.04 30.48
N TRP A 89 -1.83 18.56 29.36
CA TRP A 89 -0.77 17.56 29.44
C TRP A 89 0.44 18.08 30.22
N ASP A 90 0.85 19.33 29.99
CA ASP A 90 2.01 19.95 30.64
C ASP A 90 1.80 20.01 32.15
N SER A 91 0.60 20.36 32.60
CA SER A 91 0.23 20.36 34.02
C SER A 91 0.29 18.96 34.66
N LEU A 92 0.06 17.89 33.89
CA LEU A 92 0.05 16.51 34.38
C LEU A 92 1.40 15.81 34.28
N ARG A 93 2.36 16.30 33.47
CA ARG A 93 3.60 15.58 33.14
C ARG A 93 4.35 15.09 34.38
N SER A 94 4.58 15.96 35.37
CA SER A 94 5.34 15.60 36.57
C SER A 94 4.66 14.50 37.39
N SER A 95 3.33 14.63 37.62
CA SER A 95 2.55 13.61 38.34
C SER A 95 2.46 12.30 37.55
N ALA A 96 2.30 12.38 36.23
CA ALA A 96 2.28 11.21 35.36
C ALA A 96 3.62 10.47 35.37
N THR A 97 4.75 11.18 35.36
CA THR A 97 6.08 10.58 35.50
C THR A 97 6.20 9.82 36.82
N GLN A 98 5.78 10.42 37.93
CA GLN A 98 5.80 9.76 39.23
C GLN A 98 4.98 8.45 39.22
N VAL A 99 3.72 8.50 38.76
CA VAL A 99 2.85 7.31 38.68
C VAL A 99 3.44 6.22 37.79
N LEU A 100 4.05 6.59 36.66
CA LEU A 100 4.70 5.63 35.78
C LEU A 100 5.94 5.00 36.45
N THR A 101 6.75 5.79 37.15
CA THR A 101 7.92 5.30 37.91
C THR A 101 7.51 4.34 39.01
N GLU A 102 6.44 4.63 39.76
CA GLU A 102 5.87 3.73 40.77
C GLU A 102 5.46 2.39 40.15
N GLY A 103 4.89 2.41 38.94
CA GLY A 103 4.54 1.21 38.18
C GLY A 103 5.73 0.35 37.74
N PHE A 104 6.96 0.86 37.76
CA PHE A 104 8.18 0.07 37.49
C PHE A 104 8.79 -0.56 38.74
N GLY A 105 8.47 -0.06 39.94
CA GLY A 105 8.97 -0.58 41.21
C GLY A 105 8.23 -1.84 41.67
N LEU A 106 8.86 -2.62 42.56
CA LEU A 106 8.19 -3.67 43.30
C LEU A 106 7.40 -3.05 44.48
N PRO A 107 6.07 -3.09 44.48
CA PRO A 107 5.30 -2.56 45.60
C PRO A 107 5.36 -3.49 46.81
N GLU A 108 5.12 -2.95 48.00
CA GLU A 108 4.99 -3.73 49.24
C GLU A 108 3.61 -4.41 49.31
N VAL A 109 3.45 -5.47 48.51
CA VAL A 109 2.21 -6.25 48.44
C VAL A 109 2.46 -7.72 48.75
N LYS A 110 1.46 -8.33 49.38
CA LYS A 110 1.44 -9.77 49.65
C LYS A 110 0.68 -10.52 48.55
N CYS A 111 1.10 -11.74 48.30
CA CYS A 111 0.37 -12.69 47.47
C CYS A 111 -0.88 -13.21 48.20
N CYS A 112 -1.81 -13.83 47.48
CA CYS A 112 -3.00 -14.48 48.04
C CYS A 112 -2.70 -15.57 49.09
N CYS A 113 -1.46 -16.04 49.18
CA CYS A 113 -1.00 -16.99 50.20
C CYS A 113 -0.22 -16.32 51.33
N GLU A 114 -0.37 -15.01 51.54
CA GLU A 114 0.30 -14.17 52.55
C GLU A 114 1.82 -14.00 52.40
N GLU A 115 2.44 -14.72 51.47
CA GLU A 115 3.87 -14.58 51.13
C GLU A 115 4.17 -13.27 50.40
N ARG A 116 5.41 -12.79 50.50
CA ARG A 116 5.87 -11.62 49.74
C ARG A 116 5.70 -11.85 48.24
N ALA A 117 5.00 -10.96 47.55
CA ALA A 117 4.87 -11.04 46.12
C ALA A 117 6.12 -10.44 45.45
N THR A 118 6.74 -11.20 44.56
CA THR A 118 7.93 -10.76 43.79
C THR A 118 7.74 -10.95 42.29
N VAL A 119 6.67 -11.62 41.88
CA VAL A 119 6.28 -11.83 40.49
C VAL A 119 5.06 -10.98 40.20
N ARG A 120 5.00 -10.34 39.03
CA ARG A 120 3.80 -9.67 38.53
C ARG A 120 3.39 -10.24 37.18
N CYS A 121 2.13 -10.07 36.83
CA CYS A 121 1.66 -10.38 35.49
C CYS A 121 0.70 -9.30 34.99
N LEU A 122 1.17 -8.46 34.07
CA LEU A 122 0.38 -7.34 33.52
C LEU A 122 -0.80 -7.83 32.66
N GLN A 123 -0.75 -9.07 32.18
CA GLN A 123 -1.85 -9.70 31.44
C GLN A 123 -2.93 -10.27 32.36
N CYS A 124 -2.60 -10.58 33.62
CA CYS A 124 -3.60 -10.89 34.65
C CYS A 124 -4.29 -9.63 35.20
N GLY A 125 -3.72 -8.44 34.98
CA GLY A 125 -4.23 -7.17 35.47
C GLY A 125 -3.13 -6.23 35.95
N PRO A 126 -3.42 -4.91 36.07
CA PRO A 126 -2.43 -3.90 36.42
C PRO A 126 -1.86 -4.03 37.84
N CYS A 127 -2.59 -4.69 38.76
CA CYS A 127 -2.17 -4.89 40.15
C CYS A 127 -2.03 -6.37 40.51
N SER A 128 -1.75 -7.23 39.53
CA SER A 128 -1.69 -8.68 39.72
C SER A 128 -0.26 -9.12 40.10
N TYR A 129 -0.05 -9.28 41.41
CA TYR A 129 1.22 -9.70 42.02
C TYR A 129 1.10 -11.05 42.73
N PHE A 130 2.14 -11.87 42.62
CA PHE A 130 2.21 -13.24 43.10
C PHE A 130 3.55 -13.52 43.76
N CYS A 131 3.59 -14.43 44.72
CA CYS A 131 4.82 -15.12 45.06
C CYS A 131 5.17 -16.11 43.92
N PRO A 132 6.42 -16.56 43.77
CA PRO A 132 6.81 -17.45 42.68
C PRO A 132 5.96 -18.73 42.60
N ARG A 133 5.59 -19.33 43.73
CA ARG A 133 4.76 -20.54 43.78
C ARG A 133 3.36 -20.30 43.20
N CYS A 134 2.68 -19.25 43.66
CA CYS A 134 1.33 -18.93 43.18
C CYS A 134 1.36 -18.45 41.73
N ALA A 135 2.42 -17.76 41.30
CA ALA A 135 2.60 -17.43 39.88
C ALA A 135 2.62 -18.70 39.03
N VAL A 136 3.35 -19.73 39.45
CA VAL A 136 3.38 -21.01 38.73
C VAL A 136 2.00 -21.66 38.72
N LEU A 137 1.35 -21.78 39.87
CA LEU A 137 0.03 -22.42 39.96
C LEU A 137 -1.00 -21.73 39.07
N GLN A 138 -1.05 -20.40 39.09
CA GLN A 138 -2.00 -19.61 38.31
C GLN A 138 -1.76 -19.71 36.80
N HIS A 139 -0.50 -19.68 36.37
CA HIS A 139 -0.15 -19.61 34.94
C HIS A 139 0.07 -20.98 34.30
N LYS A 140 0.37 -22.03 35.08
CA LYS A 140 0.57 -23.40 34.56
C LYS A 140 -0.71 -24.00 33.99
N SER A 141 -1.87 -23.63 34.50
CA SER A 141 -3.20 -24.08 34.04
C SER A 141 -3.87 -23.11 33.06
N SER A 142 -3.26 -21.95 32.77
CA SER A 142 -3.84 -20.97 31.85
C SER A 142 -3.66 -21.43 30.41
N PHE A 143 -4.76 -21.48 29.66
CA PHE A 143 -4.75 -21.68 28.21
C PHE A 143 -4.20 -20.46 27.46
N PHE A 144 -4.24 -19.29 28.09
CA PHE A 144 -3.67 -18.05 27.56
C PHE A 144 -2.30 -17.84 28.19
N HIS A 145 -1.27 -17.87 27.35
CA HIS A 145 0.10 -17.78 27.80
C HIS A 145 0.42 -16.34 28.18
N HIS A 146 0.51 -16.10 29.47
CA HIS A 146 1.02 -14.84 29.96
C HIS A 146 2.55 -14.89 30.09
N CYS A 147 3.17 -13.72 30.00
CA CYS A 147 4.57 -13.46 30.29
C CYS A 147 4.66 -12.75 31.65
N PRO A 148 4.55 -13.47 32.78
CA PRO A 148 4.84 -12.89 34.08
C PRO A 148 6.30 -12.41 34.14
N GLU A 149 6.57 -11.51 35.07
CA GLU A 149 7.89 -10.91 35.31
C GLU A 149 8.23 -11.04 36.79
N VAL A 150 9.48 -11.34 37.13
CA VAL A 150 9.98 -11.44 38.50
C VAL A 150 10.94 -10.30 38.79
N TRP A 151 10.87 -9.76 40.00
CA TRP A 151 11.79 -8.76 40.50
C TRP A 151 13.17 -9.38 40.73
N ASN A 152 14.21 -8.85 40.08
CA ASN A 152 15.59 -9.31 40.26
C ASN A 152 16.38 -8.51 41.33
N GLY A 153 15.72 -7.58 42.01
CA GLY A 153 16.36 -6.64 42.95
C GLY A 153 16.43 -5.21 42.41
N VAL A 154 16.46 -5.03 41.09
CA VAL A 154 16.61 -3.71 40.43
C VAL A 154 15.44 -3.40 39.50
N CYS A 155 14.98 -4.40 38.74
CA CYS A 155 13.87 -4.26 37.82
C CYS A 155 13.11 -5.59 37.66
N PHE A 156 11.95 -5.52 37.02
CA PHE A 156 11.24 -6.70 36.58
C PHE A 156 11.92 -7.28 35.34
N ILE A 157 12.28 -8.56 35.44
CA ILE A 157 12.75 -9.36 34.31
C ILE A 157 11.75 -10.47 34.02
N PRO A 158 11.70 -11.02 32.80
CA PRO A 158 10.74 -12.05 32.50
C PRO A 158 10.88 -13.31 33.38
N PHE A 159 9.76 -13.85 33.85
CA PHE A 159 9.68 -15.03 34.71
C PHE A 159 9.26 -16.26 33.88
N ASP A 160 10.16 -17.23 33.74
CA ASP A 160 9.83 -18.51 33.10
C ASP A 160 9.05 -19.39 34.09
N VAL A 161 7.80 -19.71 33.74
CA VAL A 161 6.92 -20.57 34.55
C VAL A 161 7.43 -22.02 34.49
N PRO A 162 8.04 -22.57 35.58
CA PRO A 162 8.62 -23.90 35.54
C PRO A 162 7.55 -24.98 35.42
N GLY A 163 7.86 -26.03 34.65
CA GLY A 163 6.96 -27.16 34.44
C GLY A 163 5.70 -26.83 33.63
N LEU A 164 5.70 -25.70 32.90
CA LEU A 164 4.66 -25.38 31.93
C LEU A 164 4.69 -26.44 30.81
N CYS A 165 3.60 -27.19 30.71
CA CYS A 165 3.49 -28.33 29.80
C CYS A 165 2.16 -28.33 29.06
N PHE A 166 2.21 -28.43 27.73
CA PHE A 166 1.03 -28.51 26.87
C PHE A 166 0.73 -29.96 26.55
N ASN A 167 -0.22 -30.53 27.31
CA ASN A 167 -0.69 -31.90 27.18
C ASN A 167 -2.09 -32.01 26.56
N GLN A 168 -2.60 -30.93 25.95
CA GLN A 168 -3.93 -30.89 25.36
C GLN A 168 -3.99 -31.53 23.97
N HIS A 169 -3.31 -32.66 23.82
CA HIS A 169 -3.56 -33.51 22.67
C HIS A 169 -4.94 -34.11 22.81
N LEU A 170 -5.74 -33.95 21.76
CA LEU A 170 -7.01 -34.66 21.62
C LEU A 170 -6.83 -36.18 21.47
N HIS A 171 -5.58 -36.64 21.36
CA HIS A 171 -5.21 -38.04 21.19
C HIS A 171 -4.76 -38.63 22.54
N LEU A 172 -5.57 -39.53 23.09
CA LEU A 172 -5.18 -40.40 24.19
C LEU A 172 -4.41 -41.59 23.62
N CYS A 173 -3.09 -41.46 23.48
CA CYS A 173 -2.23 -42.56 23.06
C CYS A 173 -1.00 -42.71 23.97
N ASP A 174 -0.50 -43.93 24.09
CA ASP A 174 0.60 -44.27 25.02
C ASP A 174 1.97 -43.80 24.53
N LYS A 175 2.09 -43.43 23.25
CA LYS A 175 3.34 -42.99 22.60
C LYS A 175 3.52 -41.47 22.60
N GLN A 176 3.13 -40.83 23.69
CA GLN A 176 3.33 -39.40 23.88
C GLN A 176 4.76 -39.09 24.30
N LYS A 177 5.40 -38.12 23.63
CA LYS A 177 6.77 -37.69 23.87
C LYS A 177 6.82 -36.18 24.09
N PRO A 178 7.11 -35.69 25.31
CA PRO A 178 7.33 -34.28 25.56
C PRO A 178 8.60 -33.78 24.88
N ARG A 179 8.54 -32.58 24.31
CA ARG A 179 9.68 -31.89 23.70
C ARG A 179 9.60 -30.38 23.95
N SER A 180 10.75 -29.77 24.19
CA SER A 180 10.86 -28.31 24.33
C SER A 180 10.60 -27.60 22.99
N VAL A 181 9.76 -26.57 23.03
CA VAL A 181 9.47 -25.67 21.90
C VAL A 181 9.47 -24.23 22.42
N THR A 182 10.09 -23.32 21.66
CA THR A 182 10.06 -21.88 21.95
C THR A 182 8.83 -21.25 21.29
N LEU A 183 7.91 -20.77 22.10
CA LEU A 183 6.67 -20.13 21.65
C LEU A 183 6.80 -18.60 21.72
N PHE A 184 6.44 -17.92 20.64
CA PHE A 184 6.35 -16.46 20.59
C PHE A 184 4.90 -16.02 20.82
N HIS A 185 4.70 -15.24 21.88
CA HIS A 185 3.39 -14.73 22.27
C HIS A 185 3.00 -13.48 21.49
N ILE A 186 1.77 -12.98 21.70
CA ILE A 186 1.25 -11.80 20.98
C ILE A 186 2.09 -10.54 21.24
N GLU A 187 2.71 -10.43 22.42
CA GLU A 187 3.63 -9.35 22.78
C GLU A 187 5.01 -9.51 22.11
N GLY A 188 5.26 -10.63 21.42
CA GLY A 188 6.54 -10.92 20.79
C GLY A 188 7.60 -11.53 21.70
N MET A 189 7.24 -11.84 22.96
CA MET A 189 8.15 -12.43 23.94
C MET A 189 8.25 -13.96 23.74
N PRO A 190 9.47 -14.54 23.66
CA PRO A 190 9.67 -15.97 23.52
C PRO A 190 9.64 -16.65 24.88
N GLN A 191 9.01 -17.81 24.96
CA GLN A 191 9.02 -18.67 26.14
C GLN A 191 9.22 -20.13 25.72
N THR A 192 10.20 -20.80 26.33
CA THR A 192 10.44 -22.24 26.09
C THR A 192 9.53 -23.06 26.98
N VAL A 193 8.73 -23.93 26.39
CA VAL A 193 7.75 -24.77 27.10
C VAL A 193 7.86 -26.22 26.65
N SER A 194 7.42 -27.15 27.50
CA SER A 194 7.34 -28.57 27.13
C SER A 194 6.02 -28.82 26.40
N VAL A 195 6.06 -29.15 25.12
CA VAL A 195 4.88 -29.54 24.34
C VAL A 195 4.94 -31.04 24.16
N THR A 196 3.86 -31.74 24.53
CA THR A 196 3.76 -33.16 24.22
C THR A 196 3.57 -33.34 22.71
N PHE A 197 3.92 -34.49 22.17
CA PHE A 197 3.67 -34.85 20.77
C PHE A 197 3.42 -36.35 20.70
N CYS A 198 2.79 -36.82 19.64
CA CYS A 198 2.62 -38.26 19.42
C CYS A 198 2.73 -38.61 17.94
N GLU A 199 2.93 -39.89 17.64
CA GLU A 199 3.05 -40.38 16.25
C GLU A 199 1.71 -40.36 15.49
N CYS A 200 0.59 -40.11 16.18
CA CYS A 200 -0.75 -40.10 15.58
C CYS A 200 -1.06 -38.83 14.76
N GLU A 201 -0.36 -37.72 15.01
CA GLU A 201 -0.57 -36.44 14.33
C GLU A 201 0.78 -35.74 14.10
N PRO A 202 1.01 -35.11 12.94
CA PRO A 202 2.19 -34.28 12.73
C PRO A 202 2.29 -33.15 13.78
N ASP A 203 3.48 -32.97 14.35
CA ASP A 203 3.78 -31.95 15.37
C ASP A 203 3.27 -30.53 15.00
N ALA A 204 3.33 -30.17 13.73
CA ALA A 204 2.82 -28.91 13.21
C ALA A 204 1.33 -28.71 13.48
N LEU A 205 0.51 -29.75 13.27
CA LEU A 205 -0.94 -29.68 13.48
C LEU A 205 -1.30 -29.61 14.96
N THR A 206 -0.56 -30.34 15.81
CA THR A 206 -0.68 -30.19 17.26
C THR A 206 -0.50 -28.73 17.68
N LEU A 207 0.56 -28.06 17.22
CA LEU A 207 0.79 -26.65 17.56
C LEU A 207 -0.34 -25.75 17.04
N MET A 208 -0.87 -26.03 15.85
CA MET A 208 -2.02 -25.28 15.31
C MET A 208 -3.27 -25.44 16.19
N ARG A 209 -3.52 -26.64 16.76
CA ARG A 209 -4.61 -26.85 17.74
C ARG A 209 -4.39 -26.05 19.01
N LEU A 210 -3.14 -25.91 19.45
CA LEU A 210 -2.73 -25.03 20.54
C LEU A 210 -2.73 -23.54 20.15
N ARG A 211 -3.20 -23.17 18.94
CA ARG A 211 -3.25 -21.79 18.42
C ARG A 211 -1.88 -21.16 18.17
N TYR A 212 -0.88 -21.99 17.90
CA TYR A 212 0.45 -21.58 17.46
C TYR A 212 0.74 -22.06 16.04
N TRP A 213 1.21 -21.15 15.20
CA TRP A 213 1.69 -21.48 13.87
C TRP A 213 3.14 -21.98 13.97
N PRO A 214 3.44 -23.22 13.52
CA PRO A 214 4.77 -23.79 13.63
C PRO A 214 5.76 -23.06 12.72
N GLY A 215 7.00 -22.88 13.19
CA GLY A 215 8.08 -22.31 12.39
C GLY A 215 8.56 -23.24 11.26
N THR A 216 8.40 -24.55 11.43
CA THR A 216 8.70 -25.57 10.42
C THR A 216 7.66 -26.71 10.45
N PRO A 217 7.40 -27.40 9.32
CA PRO A 217 6.36 -28.42 9.26
C PRO A 217 6.74 -29.74 9.98
N LYS A 218 8.03 -30.02 10.14
CA LYS A 218 8.53 -31.24 10.77
C LYS A 218 9.41 -30.89 11.97
N ARG A 219 9.07 -31.43 13.14
CA ARG A 219 9.77 -31.21 14.42
C ARG A 219 10.07 -29.72 14.71
N PRO A 220 9.04 -28.85 14.75
CA PRO A 220 9.21 -27.43 15.03
C PRO A 220 9.88 -27.19 16.38
N ALA A 221 10.95 -26.40 16.37
CA ALA A 221 11.63 -25.90 17.57
C ALA A 221 11.09 -24.53 18.01
N VAL A 222 10.48 -23.79 17.07
CA VAL A 222 9.91 -22.45 17.28
C VAL A 222 8.48 -22.44 16.74
N ALA A 223 7.58 -21.72 17.40
CA ALA A 223 6.24 -21.45 16.89
C ALA A 223 5.75 -20.05 17.31
N PHE A 224 4.83 -19.48 16.55
CA PHE A 224 4.32 -18.12 16.75
C PHE A 224 2.81 -18.16 17.00
N SER A 225 2.32 -17.48 18.03
CA SER A 225 0.88 -17.44 18.28
C SER A 225 0.13 -16.92 17.05
N PHE A 226 -1.07 -17.44 16.79
CA PHE A 226 -1.90 -16.95 15.67
C PHE A 226 -2.16 -15.45 15.78
N ALA A 227 -2.33 -14.93 17.00
CA ALA A 227 -2.55 -13.51 17.24
C ALA A 227 -1.34 -12.64 16.86
N LEU A 228 -0.10 -13.11 17.12
CA LEU A 228 1.10 -12.41 16.66
C LEU A 228 1.16 -12.38 15.12
N MET A 229 0.86 -13.51 14.48
CA MET A 229 0.82 -13.62 13.02
C MET A 229 -0.29 -12.75 12.40
N ASP A 230 -1.45 -12.63 13.06
CA ASP A 230 -2.53 -11.72 12.70
C ASP A 230 -2.08 -10.26 12.72
N TRP A 231 -1.38 -9.84 13.78
CA TRP A 231 -0.80 -8.50 13.89
C TRP A 231 0.22 -8.23 12.79
N LEU A 232 1.11 -9.19 12.51
CA LEU A 232 2.09 -9.06 11.44
C LEU A 232 1.42 -8.90 10.06
N GLU A 233 0.35 -9.64 9.77
CA GLU A 233 -0.41 -9.47 8.53
C GLU A 233 -1.01 -8.07 8.40
N LEU A 234 -1.63 -7.54 9.47
CA LEU A 234 -2.20 -6.20 9.45
C LEU A 234 -1.11 -5.13 9.29
N LEU A 235 0.02 -5.27 9.97
CA LEU A 235 1.16 -4.36 9.84
C LEU A 235 1.79 -4.42 8.43
N LEU A 236 1.85 -5.60 7.81
CA LEU A 236 2.29 -5.74 6.43
C LEU A 236 1.32 -5.03 5.47
N LEU A 237 0.02 -5.27 5.61
CA LEU A 237 -0.97 -4.82 4.61
C LEU A 237 -1.34 -3.34 4.77
N GLU A 238 -1.53 -2.86 6.00
CA GLU A 238 -1.91 -1.45 6.25
C GLU A 238 -0.71 -0.53 6.44
N CYS A 239 0.37 -1.01 7.06
CA CYS A 239 1.55 -0.20 7.39
C CYS A 239 2.78 -0.49 6.52
N GLN A 240 2.76 -1.55 5.70
CA GLN A 240 3.88 -1.96 4.84
C GLN A 240 5.17 -2.16 5.63
N VAL A 241 5.03 -2.75 6.83
CA VAL A 241 6.15 -3.27 7.59
C VAL A 241 6.64 -4.55 6.93
N ALA A 242 7.91 -4.60 6.51
CA ALA A 242 8.49 -5.82 5.98
C ALA A 242 8.69 -6.84 7.11
N VAL A 243 8.57 -8.13 6.81
CA VAL A 243 8.75 -9.22 7.81
C VAL A 243 10.13 -9.15 8.47
N LYS A 244 11.16 -8.73 7.72
CA LYS A 244 12.50 -8.48 8.25
C LYS A 244 12.50 -7.42 9.34
N ASP A 245 11.86 -6.27 9.07
CA ASP A 245 11.81 -5.17 10.03
C ASP A 245 11.01 -5.56 11.27
N PHE A 246 9.93 -6.33 11.10
CA PHE A 246 9.17 -6.87 12.22
C PHE A 246 9.99 -7.85 13.07
N ALA A 247 10.76 -8.75 12.44
CA ALA A 247 11.68 -9.62 13.16
C ALA A 247 12.72 -8.82 13.96
N THR A 248 13.28 -7.75 13.38
CA THR A 248 14.18 -6.83 14.10
C THR A 248 13.49 -6.15 15.28
N VAL A 249 12.21 -5.77 15.16
CA VAL A 249 11.44 -5.21 16.29
C VAL A 249 11.27 -6.24 17.42
N LEU A 250 10.98 -7.50 17.07
CA LEU A 250 10.95 -8.59 18.06
C LEU A 250 12.31 -8.75 18.75
N GLU A 251 13.40 -8.75 17.97
CA GLU A 251 14.76 -8.91 18.49
C GLU A 251 15.15 -7.78 19.46
N LEU A 252 14.82 -6.53 19.12
CA LEU A 252 15.04 -5.37 19.99
C LEU A 252 14.23 -5.48 21.28
N ARG A 253 12.97 -5.90 21.21
CA ARG A 253 12.10 -6.06 22.39
C ARG A 253 12.63 -7.12 23.35
N ILE A 254 13.09 -8.26 22.82
CA ILE A 254 13.66 -9.35 23.60
C ILE A 254 14.93 -8.89 24.32
N THR A 255 15.81 -8.20 23.59
CA THR A 255 17.07 -7.66 24.13
C THR A 255 16.80 -6.64 25.23
N ALA A 256 15.84 -5.73 25.02
CA ALA A 256 15.43 -4.74 26.03
C ALA A 256 14.85 -5.39 27.30
N SER A 257 14.29 -6.59 27.19
CA SER A 257 13.76 -7.36 28.32
C SER A 257 14.84 -8.23 29.01
N LEU A 258 16.12 -8.05 28.65
CA LEU A 258 17.25 -8.82 29.17
C LEU A 258 17.14 -10.34 28.96
N ARG A 259 16.33 -10.79 27.99
CA ARG A 259 16.24 -12.20 27.59
C ARG A 259 17.31 -12.50 26.53
N GLN A 260 17.84 -13.72 26.58
CA GLN A 260 18.68 -14.24 25.51
C GLN A 260 17.85 -14.51 24.26
N MET A 261 18.44 -14.21 23.09
CA MET A 261 17.82 -14.52 21.81
C MET A 261 17.81 -16.04 21.61
N PRO A 262 16.64 -16.67 21.36
CA PRO A 262 16.60 -18.12 21.20
C PRO A 262 17.19 -18.57 19.86
N CYS A 263 17.09 -17.74 18.82
CA CYS A 263 17.60 -17.99 17.48
C CYS A 263 17.52 -16.71 16.64
N THR A 264 18.13 -16.71 15.45
CA THR A 264 17.82 -15.69 14.45
C THR A 264 16.35 -15.83 14.02
N ILE A 265 15.52 -14.82 14.26
CA ILE A 265 14.06 -14.93 14.11
C ILE A 265 13.64 -14.89 12.65
N TYR A 266 14.23 -13.97 11.87
CA TYR A 266 13.79 -13.67 10.51
C TYR A 266 13.71 -14.90 9.59
N PRO A 267 14.75 -15.77 9.49
CA PRO A 267 14.71 -16.93 8.58
C PRO A 267 13.58 -17.92 8.90
N VAL A 268 13.23 -18.07 10.18
CA VAL A 268 12.13 -18.96 10.58
C VAL A 268 10.79 -18.28 10.35
N LEU A 269 10.68 -16.99 10.70
CA LEU A 269 9.43 -16.25 10.61
C LEU A 269 8.98 -16.02 9.17
N ILE A 270 9.89 -15.74 8.23
CA ILE A 270 9.52 -15.41 6.85
C ILE A 270 8.78 -16.57 6.15
N ASP A 271 9.35 -17.77 6.20
CA ASP A 271 8.77 -18.96 5.56
C ASP A 271 7.49 -19.39 6.29
N ALA A 272 7.50 -19.38 7.63
CA ALA A 272 6.33 -19.70 8.43
C ALA A 272 5.17 -18.74 8.16
N PHE A 273 5.46 -17.44 8.03
CA PHE A 273 4.45 -16.42 7.79
C PHE A 273 3.88 -16.46 6.37
N GLU A 274 4.66 -16.87 5.38
CA GLU A 274 4.18 -17.13 4.01
C GLU A 274 3.12 -18.23 3.98
N GLU A 275 3.42 -19.38 4.60
CA GLU A 275 2.46 -20.48 4.74
C GLU A 275 1.22 -20.05 5.54
N TYR A 276 1.41 -19.32 6.65
CA TYR A 276 0.30 -18.81 7.45
C TYR A 276 -0.67 -17.95 6.64
N ARG A 277 -0.14 -16.98 5.87
CA ARG A 277 -0.96 -16.11 5.01
C ARG A 277 -1.71 -16.91 3.94
N TYR A 278 -1.04 -17.90 3.33
CA TYR A 278 -1.68 -18.78 2.35
C TYR A 278 -2.89 -19.50 2.96
N TYR A 279 -2.72 -20.23 4.07
CA TYR A 279 -3.80 -20.98 4.72
C TYR A 279 -4.90 -20.06 5.25
N LYS A 280 -4.55 -18.92 5.85
CA LYS A 280 -5.52 -17.92 6.28
C LYS A 280 -6.36 -17.39 5.10
N GLY A 281 -5.73 -17.22 3.94
CA GLY A 281 -6.42 -16.90 2.69
C GLY A 281 -7.43 -17.98 2.27
N GLN A 282 -7.07 -19.26 2.38
CA GLN A 282 -7.98 -20.37 2.07
C GLN A 282 -9.18 -20.43 3.01
N ILE A 283 -8.95 -20.21 4.32
CA ILE A 283 -10.00 -20.14 5.33
C ILE A 283 -10.97 -18.99 5.03
N ARG A 284 -10.44 -17.80 4.69
CA ARG A 284 -11.27 -16.63 4.34
C ARG A 284 -12.10 -16.83 3.08
N SER A 285 -11.60 -17.58 2.10
CA SER A 285 -12.36 -17.94 0.90
C SER A 285 -13.31 -19.12 1.13
N LEU A 286 -13.43 -19.61 2.38
CA LEU A 286 -14.20 -20.81 2.73
C LEU A 286 -13.87 -22.01 1.83
N LYS A 287 -12.61 -22.12 1.38
CA LYS A 287 -12.21 -23.22 0.49
C LYS A 287 -12.39 -24.55 1.23
N GLY A 288 -13.10 -25.48 0.60
CA GLY A 288 -13.48 -26.77 1.20
C GLY A 288 -14.77 -26.73 2.04
N VAL A 289 -15.38 -25.55 2.22
CA VAL A 289 -16.69 -25.38 2.90
C VAL A 289 -17.74 -24.85 1.92
N CYS A 290 -17.39 -23.84 1.12
CA CYS A 290 -18.25 -23.26 0.09
C CYS A 290 -17.40 -22.85 -1.11
N GLU A 291 -17.58 -23.51 -2.26
CA GLU A 291 -16.83 -23.19 -3.48
C GLU A 291 -17.27 -21.89 -4.15
N ASN A 292 -18.40 -21.30 -3.71
CA ASN A 292 -19.09 -20.19 -4.39
C ASN A 292 -18.76 -18.79 -3.85
N VAL A 293 -17.80 -18.63 -2.93
CA VAL A 293 -17.38 -17.29 -2.45
C VAL A 293 -16.50 -16.62 -3.52
N SER A 294 -17.15 -16.02 -4.51
CA SER A 294 -16.48 -15.37 -5.64
C SER A 294 -15.65 -14.17 -5.17
N ALA A 295 -14.39 -14.11 -5.61
CA ALA A 295 -13.53 -12.93 -5.48
C ALA A 295 -13.96 -11.77 -6.42
N ALA A 296 -15.13 -11.85 -7.06
CA ALA A 296 -15.63 -10.80 -7.95
C ALA A 296 -16.20 -9.60 -7.18
N CYS A 297 -16.15 -8.44 -7.82
CA CYS A 297 -16.77 -7.22 -7.29
C CYS A 297 -18.26 -7.42 -6.99
N PRO A 298 -18.77 -7.14 -5.77
CA PRO A 298 -20.17 -7.37 -5.43
C PRO A 298 -21.15 -6.51 -6.24
N ALA A 299 -20.71 -5.36 -6.76
CA ALA A 299 -21.57 -4.41 -7.47
C ALA A 299 -21.49 -4.52 -9.01
N CYS A 300 -20.52 -5.26 -9.57
CA CYS A 300 -20.52 -5.49 -11.01
C CYS A 300 -21.65 -6.45 -11.41
N PRO A 301 -22.24 -6.28 -12.61
CA PRO A 301 -23.10 -7.29 -13.20
C PRO A 301 -22.41 -8.66 -13.23
N LYS A 302 -23.20 -9.72 -13.00
CA LYS A 302 -22.68 -11.09 -12.79
C LYS A 302 -22.86 -11.98 -14.01
N THR A 303 -23.98 -11.83 -14.70
CA THR A 303 -24.39 -12.67 -15.83
C THR A 303 -24.20 -11.96 -17.15
N GLU A 304 -24.80 -10.77 -17.28
CA GLU A 304 -24.80 -9.94 -18.48
C GLU A 304 -24.89 -8.45 -18.12
N GLY A 305 -24.70 -7.59 -19.11
CA GLY A 305 -24.77 -6.13 -18.98
C GLY A 305 -23.43 -5.44 -19.22
N THR A 306 -23.30 -4.21 -18.72
CA THR A 306 -22.12 -3.37 -19.00
C THR A 306 -21.15 -3.33 -17.81
N VAL A 307 -19.87 -3.62 -18.09
CA VAL A 307 -18.78 -3.51 -17.10
C VAL A 307 -17.80 -2.43 -17.51
N THR A 308 -17.67 -1.39 -16.69
CA THR A 308 -16.65 -0.35 -16.87
C THR A 308 -15.37 -0.74 -16.15
N ILE A 309 -14.28 -0.85 -16.90
CA ILE A 309 -12.98 -1.31 -16.45
C ILE A 309 -11.93 -0.29 -16.85
N SER A 310 -11.11 0.11 -15.90
CA SER A 310 -9.94 0.94 -16.14
C SER A 310 -8.70 0.06 -16.10
N ILE A 311 -7.72 0.34 -16.97
CA ILE A 311 -6.40 -0.28 -16.93
C ILE A 311 -5.31 0.78 -16.87
N ASP A 312 -4.19 0.45 -16.22
CA ASP A 312 -3.00 1.31 -16.17
C ASP A 312 -1.73 0.52 -15.80
N GLY A 313 -0.56 1.10 -16.09
CA GLY A 313 0.77 0.59 -15.76
C GLY A 313 1.47 1.35 -14.63
N ASN A 314 1.87 0.63 -13.58
CA ASN A 314 2.65 1.15 -12.46
C ASN A 314 4.13 0.71 -12.49
N PHE A 315 5.00 1.62 -12.93
CA PHE A 315 6.46 1.41 -13.00
C PHE A 315 7.19 1.61 -11.66
N GLY A 316 6.49 2.03 -10.61
CA GLY A 316 7.04 2.11 -9.26
C GLY A 316 7.27 0.74 -8.63
N LEU A 317 6.51 -0.27 -9.07
CA LEU A 317 6.55 -1.66 -8.58
C LEU A 317 7.55 -2.52 -9.35
N CYS A 318 8.78 -2.03 -9.53
CA CYS A 318 9.84 -2.81 -10.18
C CYS A 318 10.42 -3.91 -9.28
N ARG A 319 11.09 -4.91 -9.88
CA ARG A 319 11.87 -5.95 -9.19
C ARG A 319 13.29 -6.02 -9.75
N LYS A 320 14.29 -6.08 -8.87
CA LYS A 320 15.70 -6.20 -9.27
C LYS A 320 16.04 -7.62 -9.71
N LYS A 321 16.96 -7.75 -10.68
CA LYS A 321 17.55 -9.05 -11.04
C LYS A 321 18.27 -9.72 -9.88
N ALA A 322 18.92 -8.91 -9.05
CA ALA A 322 19.68 -9.36 -7.89
C ALA A 322 18.82 -9.94 -6.74
N ALA A 323 17.48 -9.85 -6.83
CA ALA A 323 16.58 -10.39 -5.81
C ALA A 323 16.48 -11.94 -5.82
N GLY A 324 17.17 -12.60 -6.75
CA GLY A 324 17.26 -14.05 -6.85
C GLY A 324 16.06 -14.70 -7.57
N SER A 325 16.01 -16.02 -7.49
CA SER A 325 14.95 -16.87 -8.06
C SER A 325 14.13 -17.54 -6.96
N SER A 326 12.96 -18.04 -7.33
CA SER A 326 12.10 -18.86 -6.47
C SER A 326 12.22 -20.33 -6.86
N SER A 327 12.16 -21.24 -5.88
CA SER A 327 12.19 -22.69 -6.07
C SER A 327 10.84 -23.26 -6.52
N HIS A 328 9.74 -22.58 -6.19
CA HIS A 328 8.38 -22.92 -6.56
C HIS A 328 7.62 -21.67 -7.04
N GLY A 329 6.47 -21.86 -7.68
CA GLY A 329 5.56 -20.76 -8.03
C GLY A 329 4.93 -20.06 -6.81
N PRO A 330 4.21 -18.95 -7.01
CA PRO A 330 3.47 -18.28 -5.94
C PRO A 330 2.43 -19.21 -5.31
N LEU A 331 2.31 -19.19 -3.98
CA LEU A 331 1.30 -19.98 -3.25
C LEU A 331 -0.14 -19.52 -3.59
N SER A 332 -0.30 -18.24 -3.91
CA SER A 332 -1.55 -17.65 -4.38
C SER A 332 -1.91 -18.05 -5.83
N GLY A 333 -1.00 -18.69 -6.56
CA GLY A 333 -1.19 -19.06 -7.96
C GLY A 333 -1.56 -17.87 -8.84
N THR A 334 -2.65 -17.99 -9.58
CA THR A 334 -3.13 -16.96 -10.53
C THR A 334 -4.35 -16.18 -10.03
N LYS A 335 -4.57 -16.10 -8.71
CA LYS A 335 -5.74 -15.44 -8.10
C LYS A 335 -5.93 -13.98 -8.56
N MET A 336 -4.84 -13.23 -8.64
CA MET A 336 -4.84 -11.82 -9.05
C MET A 336 -3.88 -11.54 -10.21
N PHE A 337 -2.76 -12.27 -10.26
CA PHE A 337 -1.76 -12.10 -11.31
C PHE A 337 -1.87 -13.20 -12.36
N LEU A 338 -1.68 -12.83 -13.62
CA LEU A 338 -1.46 -13.79 -14.69
C LEU A 338 -0.16 -14.55 -14.48
N ASP A 339 -0.13 -15.81 -14.93
CA ASP A 339 1.10 -16.61 -14.90
C ASP A 339 2.21 -15.94 -15.74
N GLN A 340 3.39 -15.80 -15.14
CA GLN A 340 4.47 -15.04 -15.77
C GLN A 340 5.02 -15.74 -17.02
N SER A 341 5.00 -17.07 -17.08
CA SER A 341 5.46 -17.82 -18.26
C SER A 341 4.51 -17.60 -19.44
N MET A 342 3.20 -17.60 -19.19
CA MET A 342 2.18 -17.27 -20.19
C MET A 342 2.33 -15.83 -20.69
N VAL A 343 2.52 -14.87 -19.78
CA VAL A 343 2.76 -13.46 -20.16
C VAL A 343 4.03 -13.35 -21.02
N THR A 344 5.12 -13.99 -20.60
CA THR A 344 6.40 -13.96 -21.35
C THR A 344 6.24 -14.56 -22.75
N ASN A 345 5.59 -15.72 -22.85
CA ASN A 345 5.33 -16.39 -24.12
C ASN A 345 4.50 -15.51 -25.06
N TYR A 346 3.38 -14.96 -24.55
CA TYR A 346 2.50 -14.10 -25.33
C TYR A 346 3.26 -12.90 -25.89
N ILE A 347 4.01 -12.19 -25.04
CA ILE A 347 4.72 -10.97 -25.43
C ILE A 347 5.87 -11.25 -26.41
N THR A 348 6.48 -12.43 -26.33
CA THR A 348 7.58 -12.85 -27.22
C THR A 348 7.06 -13.18 -28.63
N HIS A 349 5.92 -13.87 -28.71
CA HIS A 349 5.32 -14.28 -29.99
C HIS A 349 4.35 -13.24 -30.55
N TYR A 350 4.05 -12.18 -29.80
CA TYR A 350 3.18 -11.11 -30.25
C TYR A 350 3.79 -10.39 -31.45
N SER A 351 3.30 -10.75 -32.63
CA SER A 351 3.74 -10.22 -33.92
C SER A 351 2.70 -9.23 -34.42
N CYS A 352 3.13 -8.00 -34.70
CA CYS A 352 2.31 -7.00 -35.37
C CYS A 352 3.13 -6.42 -36.53
N PRO A 353 2.53 -6.13 -37.70
CA PRO A 353 3.22 -5.43 -38.76
C PRO A 353 3.84 -4.14 -38.23
N THR A 354 5.18 -4.08 -38.24
CA THR A 354 6.01 -3.09 -37.55
C THR A 354 5.94 -1.69 -38.17
N THR A 355 5.14 -1.50 -39.22
CA THR A 355 5.11 -0.29 -40.05
C THR A 355 4.49 0.95 -39.38
N VAL A 356 3.88 0.83 -38.20
CA VAL A 356 3.08 1.93 -37.60
C VAL A 356 3.81 2.73 -36.52
N TYR A 357 4.80 2.14 -35.83
CA TYR A 357 5.47 2.82 -34.69
C TYR A 357 6.50 3.88 -35.12
N ARG A 358 6.96 3.86 -36.38
CA ARG A 358 7.90 4.87 -36.91
C ARG A 358 7.21 6.11 -37.51
N GLY A 359 5.88 6.11 -37.65
CA GLY A 359 5.16 7.17 -38.38
C GLY A 359 3.92 7.75 -37.68
N THR A 360 3.54 7.26 -36.50
CA THR A 360 2.45 7.87 -35.74
C THR A 360 2.98 9.09 -34.99
N GLN A 361 2.63 10.30 -35.46
CA GLN A 361 2.73 11.50 -34.62
C GLN A 361 2.09 11.19 -33.27
N GLN A 362 2.86 11.32 -32.19
CA GLN A 362 2.38 11.20 -30.82
C GLN A 362 1.14 12.08 -30.68
N CYS A 363 0.00 11.46 -30.40
CA CYS A 363 -1.28 12.17 -30.27
C CYS A 363 -1.50 12.73 -28.86
N SER A 364 -0.56 12.48 -27.96
CA SER A 364 -0.55 12.89 -26.56
C SER A 364 0.83 13.43 -26.18
N ASP A 365 0.86 14.44 -25.31
CA ASP A 365 2.10 14.91 -24.68
C ASP A 365 2.62 13.93 -23.59
N PHE A 366 1.82 12.90 -23.28
CA PHE A 366 2.17 11.81 -22.39
C PHE A 366 3.15 10.84 -23.05
N LEU A 367 4.23 10.53 -22.34
CA LEU A 367 5.38 9.74 -22.82
C LEU A 367 5.20 8.21 -22.62
N ALA A 368 3.98 7.74 -22.35
CA ALA A 368 3.65 6.32 -22.20
C ALA A 368 3.84 5.57 -23.53
N GLY A 369 4.31 4.31 -23.48
CA GLY A 369 4.52 3.46 -24.67
C GLY A 369 5.83 3.63 -25.46
N ASN A 370 6.69 4.62 -25.17
CA ASN A 370 7.97 4.74 -25.88
C ASN A 370 8.99 3.67 -25.46
N ALA A 371 9.23 2.68 -26.31
CA ALA A 371 10.30 1.68 -26.17
C ALA A 371 11.72 2.29 -26.03
N LEU A 372 11.90 3.58 -26.34
CA LEU A 372 13.19 4.27 -26.40
C LEU A 372 13.68 4.86 -25.06
N ARG A 373 12.89 4.81 -23.97
CA ARG A 373 13.38 5.34 -22.68
C ARG A 373 14.16 4.30 -21.88
N SER A 374 15.48 4.33 -22.11
CA SER A 374 16.58 3.89 -21.23
C SER A 374 16.82 2.39 -21.03
N ASN A 375 17.44 1.75 -22.01
CA ASN A 375 18.13 0.45 -21.83
C ASN A 375 19.06 0.41 -20.60
N SER A 376 19.60 1.55 -20.13
CA SER A 376 20.46 1.60 -18.95
C SER A 376 19.73 1.57 -17.59
N ARG A 377 18.48 2.05 -17.49
CA ARG A 377 17.72 2.03 -16.21
C ARG A 377 17.04 0.69 -15.95
N TYR A 378 16.65 -0.02 -17.00
CA TYR A 378 15.95 -1.30 -16.90
C TYR A 378 16.87 -2.52 -16.95
N SER A 379 18.15 -2.38 -17.32
CA SER A 379 19.09 -3.51 -17.41
C SER A 379 19.24 -4.30 -16.12
N ARG A 380 19.09 -3.63 -14.97
CA ARG A 380 19.18 -4.19 -13.61
C ARG A 380 17.84 -4.67 -13.04
N LEU A 381 16.77 -4.60 -13.82
CA LEU A 381 15.43 -5.03 -13.42
C LEU A 381 15.00 -6.26 -14.22
N ASP A 382 14.43 -7.24 -13.53
CA ASP A 382 13.74 -8.37 -14.18
C ASP A 382 12.29 -8.02 -14.47
N GLU A 383 11.69 -7.20 -13.58
CA GLU A 383 10.36 -6.66 -13.75
C GLU A 383 10.44 -5.13 -13.68
N THR A 384 9.95 -4.46 -14.71
CA THR A 384 9.97 -3.00 -14.86
C THR A 384 8.79 -2.33 -14.18
N GLY A 385 7.73 -3.08 -13.88
CA GLY A 385 6.49 -2.59 -13.29
C GLY A 385 5.38 -3.65 -13.28
N VAL A 386 4.16 -3.18 -13.00
CA VAL A 386 2.94 -4.00 -13.00
C VAL A 386 1.88 -3.28 -13.82
N MET A 387 1.16 -3.99 -14.69
CA MET A 387 -0.06 -3.49 -15.32
C MET A 387 -1.27 -4.14 -14.66
N GLY A 388 -2.33 -3.39 -14.45
CA GLY A 388 -3.50 -3.86 -13.72
C GLY A 388 -4.82 -3.37 -14.29
N ALA A 389 -5.89 -4.06 -13.91
CA ALA A 389 -7.27 -3.74 -14.23
C ALA A 389 -8.10 -3.65 -12.94
N ALA A 390 -9.00 -2.67 -12.89
CA ALA A 390 -10.00 -2.55 -11.83
C ALA A 390 -11.32 -2.04 -12.41
N CYS A 391 -12.46 -2.46 -11.85
CA CYS A 391 -13.75 -1.93 -12.30
C CYS A 391 -14.02 -0.55 -11.71
N ARG A 392 -15.02 0.16 -12.25
CA ARG A 392 -15.47 1.47 -11.74
C ARG A 392 -15.73 1.49 -10.23
N HIS A 393 -16.08 0.36 -9.62
CA HIS A 393 -16.33 0.22 -8.18
C HIS A 393 -15.06 0.17 -7.33
N GLU A 394 -13.89 0.44 -7.90
CA GLU A 394 -12.58 0.39 -7.21
C GLU A 394 -12.19 -1.01 -6.76
N TYR A 395 -12.69 -2.02 -7.47
CA TYR A 395 -12.44 -3.40 -7.16
C TYR A 395 -11.39 -3.96 -8.13
N PRO A 396 -10.22 -4.44 -7.64
CA PRO A 396 -9.17 -5.04 -8.46
C PRO A 396 -9.66 -6.30 -9.21
N ILE A 397 -9.24 -6.50 -10.47
CA ILE A 397 -9.73 -7.60 -11.32
C ILE A 397 -8.62 -8.58 -11.73
N CYS A 398 -7.54 -8.05 -12.31
CA CYS A 398 -6.48 -8.84 -12.96
C CYS A 398 -5.23 -7.98 -13.13
N PHE A 399 -4.06 -8.59 -12.93
CA PHE A 399 -2.76 -7.93 -12.97
C PHE A 399 -1.74 -8.78 -13.72
N LEU A 400 -0.68 -8.16 -14.23
CA LEU A 400 0.46 -8.85 -14.83
C LEU A 400 1.75 -8.07 -14.53
N SER A 401 2.86 -8.78 -14.44
CA SER A 401 4.17 -8.13 -14.30
C SER A 401 4.76 -7.81 -15.66
N LEU A 402 5.37 -6.63 -15.76
CA LEU A 402 6.00 -6.12 -16.97
C LEU A 402 7.48 -6.51 -16.96
N GLN A 403 7.96 -7.24 -17.97
CA GLN A 403 9.39 -7.59 -18.14
C GLN A 403 10.13 -6.58 -19.03
N HIS A 404 9.37 -5.92 -19.89
CA HIS A 404 9.84 -4.81 -20.70
C HIS A 404 9.13 -3.55 -20.20
N GLY A 405 9.55 -2.35 -20.60
CA GLY A 405 8.69 -1.18 -20.44
C GLY A 405 7.29 -1.45 -21.02
N GLU A 406 6.34 -0.55 -20.81
CA GLU A 406 4.98 -0.74 -21.31
C GLU A 406 4.94 -0.89 -22.84
N ARG A 407 4.74 -2.14 -23.28
CA ARG A 407 4.45 -2.51 -24.66
C ARG A 407 2.95 -2.64 -24.82
N ILE A 408 2.43 -2.22 -25.98
CA ILE A 408 1.00 -2.32 -26.30
C ILE A 408 0.47 -3.76 -26.20
N SER A 409 1.31 -4.76 -26.46
CA SER A 409 0.96 -6.18 -26.35
C SER A 409 0.52 -6.59 -24.94
N TYR A 410 1.01 -5.94 -23.87
CA TYR A 410 0.51 -6.18 -22.52
C TYR A 410 -0.96 -5.76 -22.38
N SER A 411 -1.33 -4.59 -22.91
CA SER A 411 -2.71 -4.12 -22.89
C SER A 411 -3.65 -4.99 -23.75
N VAL A 412 -3.15 -5.54 -24.86
CA VAL A 412 -3.92 -6.49 -25.69
C VAL A 412 -4.15 -7.81 -24.94
N LEU A 413 -3.12 -8.39 -24.31
CA LEU A 413 -3.27 -9.58 -23.49
C LEU A 413 -4.27 -9.37 -22.34
N LEU A 414 -4.17 -8.23 -21.66
CA LEU A 414 -5.07 -7.91 -20.56
C LEU A 414 -6.52 -7.77 -21.07
N LEU A 415 -6.73 -7.13 -22.23
CA LEU A 415 -8.04 -7.03 -22.85
C LEU A 415 -8.63 -8.40 -23.21
N GLU A 416 -7.83 -9.30 -23.80
CA GLU A 416 -8.25 -10.68 -24.09
C GLU A 416 -8.69 -11.41 -22.82
N LYS A 417 -7.90 -11.31 -21.74
CA LYS A 417 -8.24 -11.93 -20.46
C LYS A 417 -9.48 -11.34 -19.81
N LEU A 418 -9.71 -10.03 -20.00
CA LEU A 418 -10.94 -9.39 -19.54
C LEU A 418 -12.16 -9.83 -20.36
N ARG A 419 -12.03 -9.98 -21.69
CA ARG A 419 -13.11 -10.55 -22.52
C ARG A 419 -13.42 -12.00 -22.18
N GLU A 420 -12.42 -12.81 -21.88
CA GLU A 420 -12.64 -14.18 -21.38
C GLU A 420 -13.44 -14.16 -20.06
N LYS A 421 -13.06 -13.28 -19.13
CA LYS A 421 -13.72 -13.15 -17.81
C LYS A 421 -15.13 -12.57 -17.89
N PHE A 422 -15.38 -11.67 -18.84
CA PHE A 422 -16.64 -10.95 -19.03
C PHE A 422 -17.28 -11.26 -20.39
N ARG A 423 -17.26 -12.54 -20.81
CA ARG A 423 -17.66 -12.99 -22.16
C ARG A 423 -19.07 -12.55 -22.59
N ASN A 424 -20.01 -12.50 -21.65
CA ASN A 424 -21.41 -12.14 -21.89
C ASN A 424 -21.72 -10.66 -21.59
N HIS A 425 -20.70 -9.81 -21.50
CA HIS A 425 -20.86 -8.41 -21.11
C HIS A 425 -20.35 -7.48 -22.21
N HIS A 426 -20.92 -6.28 -22.25
CA HIS A 426 -20.31 -5.16 -22.95
C HIS A 426 -19.25 -4.52 -22.04
N ILE A 427 -18.01 -4.42 -22.52
CA ILE A 427 -16.89 -3.88 -21.75
C ILE A 427 -16.63 -2.43 -22.15
N GLN A 428 -16.79 -1.53 -21.20
CA GLN A 428 -16.33 -0.16 -21.32
C GLN A 428 -14.90 -0.08 -20.79
N PHE A 429 -13.94 0.04 -21.69
CA PHE A 429 -12.52 -0.11 -21.42
C PHE A 429 -11.80 1.24 -21.43
N MET A 430 -11.37 1.69 -20.26
CA MET A 430 -10.69 2.97 -20.08
C MET A 430 -9.18 2.77 -20.01
N TYR A 431 -8.44 3.48 -20.87
CA TYR A 431 -6.98 3.41 -20.93
C TYR A 431 -6.39 4.72 -21.48
N ASP A 432 -5.30 5.19 -20.90
CA ASP A 432 -4.62 6.44 -21.29
C ASP A 432 -4.32 6.51 -22.78
N ILE A 433 -3.87 5.40 -23.38
CA ILE A 433 -3.55 5.34 -24.81
C ILE A 433 -4.59 4.53 -25.59
N ALA A 434 -5.87 4.55 -25.18
CA ALA A 434 -6.97 3.85 -25.86
C ALA A 434 -7.06 4.16 -27.37
N CYS A 435 -6.79 5.42 -27.77
CA CYS A 435 -6.76 5.80 -29.19
C CYS A 435 -5.65 5.10 -29.98
N THR A 436 -4.50 4.85 -29.35
CA THR A 436 -3.39 4.10 -29.94
C THR A 436 -3.72 2.60 -29.97
N LEU A 437 -4.34 2.09 -28.91
CA LEU A 437 -4.82 0.71 -28.84
C LEU A 437 -5.83 0.40 -29.94
N LYS A 438 -6.84 1.25 -30.18
CA LYS A 438 -7.84 1.06 -31.26
C LYS A 438 -7.16 0.93 -32.61
N LYS A 439 -6.26 1.87 -32.96
CA LYS A 439 -5.52 1.85 -34.23
C LYS A 439 -4.66 0.59 -34.36
N HIS A 440 -3.98 0.21 -33.29
CA HIS A 440 -3.16 -0.99 -33.25
C HIS A 440 -3.99 -2.25 -33.51
N LEU A 441 -5.12 -2.41 -32.82
CA LEU A 441 -6.02 -3.55 -33.01
C LEU A 441 -6.61 -3.62 -34.42
N MET A 442 -7.04 -2.48 -34.98
CA MET A 442 -7.53 -2.41 -36.36
C MET A 442 -6.45 -2.83 -37.37
N ASN A 443 -5.23 -2.33 -37.21
CA ASN A 443 -4.12 -2.63 -38.12
C ASN A 443 -3.60 -4.07 -37.96
N ALA A 444 -3.69 -4.63 -36.76
CA ALA A 444 -3.35 -6.02 -36.49
C ALA A 444 -4.46 -7.01 -36.94
N GLY A 445 -5.54 -6.52 -37.55
CA GLY A 445 -6.68 -7.35 -37.96
C GLY A 445 -7.51 -7.89 -36.79
N ARG A 446 -7.30 -7.37 -35.57
CA ARG A 446 -7.94 -7.83 -34.32
C ARG A 446 -9.21 -7.05 -34.00
N ARG A 447 -10.09 -6.89 -35.00
CA ARG A 447 -11.39 -6.22 -34.83
C ARG A 447 -12.34 -7.03 -33.96
N ASP A 448 -12.13 -8.34 -33.87
CA ASP A 448 -12.82 -9.26 -32.97
C ASP A 448 -12.79 -8.77 -31.51
N LEU A 449 -11.69 -8.13 -31.10
CA LEU A 449 -11.54 -7.59 -29.75
C LEU A 449 -12.38 -6.34 -29.49
N LEU A 450 -12.87 -5.66 -30.52
CA LEU A 450 -13.63 -4.41 -30.42
C LEU A 450 -15.14 -4.62 -30.46
N GLU A 451 -15.64 -5.78 -30.91
CA GLU A 451 -17.09 -6.03 -31.09
C GLU A 451 -17.92 -5.87 -29.81
N THR A 452 -17.30 -6.17 -28.67
CA THR A 452 -17.93 -6.14 -27.33
C THR A 452 -17.27 -5.12 -26.41
N VAL A 453 -16.43 -4.24 -26.96
CA VAL A 453 -15.55 -3.35 -26.19
C VAL A 453 -15.64 -1.92 -26.72
N GLU A 454 -16.11 -1.02 -25.88
CA GLU A 454 -16.08 0.41 -26.13
C GLU A 454 -14.85 1.03 -25.45
N LEU A 455 -14.00 1.71 -26.23
CA LEU A 455 -12.74 2.27 -25.75
C LEU A 455 -12.91 3.74 -25.35
N ALA A 456 -12.35 4.13 -24.20
CA ALA A 456 -12.31 5.51 -23.76
C ALA A 456 -10.98 5.87 -23.08
N ILE A 457 -10.65 7.16 -23.03
CA ILE A 457 -9.50 7.69 -22.30
C ILE A 457 -10.00 8.30 -20.99
N PRO A 458 -9.39 8.02 -19.82
CA PRO A 458 -9.77 8.67 -18.56
C PRO A 458 -9.93 10.20 -18.70
N VAL A 459 -10.92 10.78 -18.01
CA VAL A 459 -11.42 12.14 -18.28
C VAL A 459 -10.30 13.18 -18.20
N PHE A 460 -9.43 13.08 -17.20
CA PHE A 460 -8.31 14.01 -17.05
C PHE A 460 -7.25 13.82 -18.16
N HIS A 461 -6.96 12.58 -18.52
CA HIS A 461 -5.98 12.23 -19.55
C HIS A 461 -6.45 12.64 -20.95
N ALA A 462 -7.76 12.60 -21.23
CA ALA A 462 -8.32 12.96 -22.53
C ALA A 462 -7.86 14.35 -22.99
N TYR A 463 -7.82 15.34 -22.09
CA TYR A 463 -7.39 16.71 -22.40
C TYR A 463 -5.95 16.82 -22.89
N GLY A 464 -5.08 15.86 -22.54
CA GLY A 464 -3.70 15.82 -23.04
C GLY A 464 -3.55 15.18 -24.42
N HIS A 465 -4.66 14.75 -25.04
CA HIS A 465 -4.68 14.24 -26.41
C HIS A 465 -5.15 15.31 -27.39
N LYS A 466 -4.85 15.12 -28.68
CA LYS A 466 -5.39 15.97 -29.76
C LYS A 466 -6.92 16.01 -29.76
N MET A 467 -7.50 17.09 -30.28
CA MET A 467 -8.96 17.32 -30.32
C MET A 467 -9.76 16.13 -30.88
N ALA A 468 -9.28 15.49 -31.95
CA ALA A 468 -9.93 14.31 -32.51
C ALA A 468 -10.11 13.18 -31.49
N CYS A 469 -9.09 12.96 -30.67
CA CYS A 469 -9.13 11.94 -29.62
C CYS A 469 -9.99 12.38 -28.44
N GLN A 470 -10.04 13.68 -28.11
CA GLN A 470 -10.95 14.21 -27.10
C GLN A 470 -12.40 13.96 -27.49
N ILE A 471 -12.79 14.23 -28.73
CA ILE A 471 -14.19 14.04 -29.15
C ILE A 471 -14.55 12.54 -29.25
N GLU A 472 -13.63 11.72 -29.77
CA GLU A 472 -13.91 10.29 -30.01
C GLU A 472 -13.82 9.43 -28.74
N PHE A 473 -12.86 9.72 -27.84
CA PHE A 473 -12.54 8.85 -26.70
C PHE A 473 -12.85 9.46 -25.33
N ASN A 474 -13.38 10.69 -25.24
CA ASN A 474 -13.75 11.24 -23.94
C ASN A 474 -15.00 10.52 -23.40
N PRO A 475 -14.95 9.94 -22.19
CA PRO A 475 -16.06 9.20 -21.58
C PRO A 475 -17.34 10.04 -21.45
N ARG A 476 -17.21 11.37 -21.37
CA ARG A 476 -18.34 12.30 -21.31
C ARG A 476 -19.12 12.40 -22.62
N SER A 477 -18.46 12.06 -23.73
CA SER A 477 -19.02 12.12 -25.08
C SER A 477 -19.45 10.74 -25.60
N ILE A 478 -19.23 9.67 -24.84
CA ILE A 478 -19.56 8.29 -25.20
C ILE A 478 -20.72 7.80 -24.34
N PRO A 479 -21.85 7.39 -24.95
CA PRO A 479 -22.99 6.86 -24.22
C PRO A 479 -22.61 5.70 -23.28
N GLY A 480 -23.19 5.72 -22.07
CA GLY A 480 -23.06 4.65 -21.09
C GLY A 480 -21.92 4.79 -20.07
N PHE A 481 -20.88 5.61 -20.30
CA PHE A 481 -19.81 5.79 -19.31
C PHE A 481 -20.24 6.63 -18.09
N GLY A 482 -21.22 7.52 -18.30
CA GLY A 482 -21.77 8.41 -17.28
C GLY A 482 -20.70 9.31 -16.65
N LEU A 483 -20.69 9.41 -15.32
CA LEU A 483 -19.69 10.19 -14.59
C LEU A 483 -18.42 9.41 -14.21
N SER A 484 -18.13 8.29 -14.89
CA SER A 484 -16.92 7.51 -14.60
C SER A 484 -15.67 8.28 -15.02
N ASP A 485 -14.73 8.47 -14.09
CA ASP A 485 -13.53 9.29 -14.30
C ASP A 485 -12.37 8.54 -14.95
N GLY A 486 -12.26 7.23 -14.68
CA GLY A 486 -11.15 6.38 -15.13
C GLY A 486 -9.96 6.33 -14.19
N GLU A 487 -9.97 7.13 -13.11
CA GLU A 487 -8.85 7.32 -12.16
C GLU A 487 -8.80 6.23 -11.07
N VAL A 488 -9.45 5.10 -11.30
CA VAL A 488 -9.57 4.03 -10.30
C VAL A 488 -8.22 3.41 -9.97
N LEU A 489 -7.37 3.23 -11.00
CA LEU A 489 -6.07 2.62 -10.81
C LEU A 489 -5.12 3.55 -10.07
N GLU A 490 -5.18 4.86 -10.27
CA GLU A 490 -4.34 5.82 -9.53
C GLU A 490 -4.58 5.76 -8.02
N ARG A 491 -5.85 5.61 -7.60
CA ARG A 491 -6.22 5.39 -6.19
C ARG A 491 -5.65 4.06 -5.66
N LEU A 492 -5.75 2.99 -6.45
CA LEU A 492 -5.16 1.70 -6.10
C LEU A 492 -3.62 1.75 -6.04
N TRP A 493 -2.99 2.48 -6.96
CA TRP A 493 -1.55 2.66 -7.01
C TRP A 493 -1.03 3.46 -5.85
N SER A 494 -1.77 4.46 -5.36
CA SER A 494 -1.42 5.17 -4.12
C SER A 494 -1.24 4.20 -2.95
N TYR A 495 -2.11 3.20 -2.83
CA TYR A 495 -1.97 2.13 -1.84
C TYR A 495 -0.82 1.17 -2.17
N LEU A 496 -0.76 0.62 -3.39
CA LEU A 496 0.23 -0.40 -3.75
C LEU A 496 1.68 0.13 -3.81
N ARG A 497 1.89 1.40 -4.18
CA ARG A 497 3.25 2.00 -4.24
C ARG A 497 3.95 1.97 -2.89
N ARG A 498 3.23 1.87 -1.77
CA ARG A 498 3.81 1.73 -0.43
C ARG A 498 4.58 0.41 -0.25
N PHE A 499 4.27 -0.62 -1.05
CA PHE A 499 4.97 -1.91 -1.05
C PHE A 499 6.24 -1.90 -1.92
N SER A 500 6.44 -0.88 -2.77
CA SER A 500 7.52 -0.84 -3.76
C SER A 500 8.91 -1.12 -3.15
N ALA A 501 9.22 -0.55 -1.98
CA ALA A 501 10.51 -0.72 -1.34
C ALA A 501 10.79 -2.18 -0.95
N MET A 502 9.81 -2.87 -0.34
CA MET A 502 10.00 -4.27 0.08
C MET A 502 9.94 -5.22 -1.12
N THR A 503 8.96 -5.06 -2.01
CA THR A 503 8.71 -6.01 -3.10
C THR A 503 9.80 -5.99 -4.16
N LYS A 504 10.56 -4.90 -4.24
CA LYS A 504 11.67 -4.73 -5.17
C LYS A 504 12.83 -5.69 -4.92
N GLU A 505 13.02 -6.08 -3.66
CA GLU A 505 14.09 -6.98 -3.21
C GLU A 505 13.60 -8.42 -2.98
N MET A 506 12.30 -8.69 -3.17
CA MET A 506 11.71 -10.02 -2.96
C MET A 506 11.95 -10.94 -4.16
N ARG A 507 12.03 -12.25 -3.88
CA ARG A 507 11.99 -13.30 -4.90
C ARG A 507 10.66 -13.25 -5.67
N PRO A 508 10.62 -13.70 -6.94
CA PRO A 508 9.44 -13.57 -7.80
C PRO A 508 8.14 -14.09 -7.17
N SER A 509 8.15 -15.31 -6.63
CA SER A 509 6.93 -15.93 -6.07
C SER A 509 6.43 -15.20 -4.83
N HIS A 510 7.32 -14.85 -3.91
CA HIS A 510 6.96 -14.18 -2.66
C HIS A 510 6.44 -12.76 -2.93
N ARG A 511 7.00 -12.07 -3.93
CA ARG A 511 6.51 -10.79 -4.41
C ARG A 511 5.06 -10.88 -4.89
N ILE A 512 4.74 -11.87 -5.71
CA ILE A 512 3.36 -12.07 -6.22
C ILE A 512 2.40 -12.39 -5.07
N ASP A 513 2.81 -13.20 -4.10
CA ASP A 513 1.96 -13.52 -2.94
C ASP A 513 1.67 -12.28 -2.09
N VAL A 514 2.68 -11.46 -1.77
CA VAL A 514 2.49 -10.19 -1.03
C VAL A 514 1.60 -9.21 -1.79
N LEU A 515 1.83 -9.03 -3.10
CA LEU A 515 1.00 -8.14 -3.91
C LEU A 515 -0.43 -8.66 -4.06
N THR A 516 -0.62 -9.97 -4.17
CA THR A 516 -1.94 -10.60 -4.22
C THR A 516 -2.69 -10.40 -2.91
N ASP A 517 -2.03 -10.58 -1.77
CA ASP A 517 -2.64 -10.30 -0.46
C ASP A 517 -3.01 -8.83 -0.30
N ALA A 518 -2.14 -7.92 -0.74
CA ALA A 518 -2.41 -6.48 -0.73
C ALA A 518 -3.64 -6.14 -1.57
N LEU A 519 -3.76 -6.70 -2.78
CA LEU A 519 -4.91 -6.52 -3.68
C LEU A 519 -6.21 -7.09 -3.08
N LEU A 520 -6.16 -8.31 -2.53
CA LEU A 520 -7.31 -8.93 -1.87
C LEU A 520 -7.75 -8.16 -0.63
N HIS A 521 -6.79 -7.58 0.11
CA HIS A 521 -7.08 -6.73 1.25
C HIS A 521 -7.75 -5.41 0.83
N TYR A 522 -7.23 -4.77 -0.22
CA TYR A 522 -7.85 -3.59 -0.83
C TYR A 522 -9.27 -3.91 -1.30
N ALA A 523 -9.47 -5.01 -2.02
CA ALA A 523 -10.77 -5.48 -2.48
C ALA A 523 -11.77 -5.66 -1.32
N ARG A 524 -11.36 -6.31 -0.22
CA ARG A 524 -12.18 -6.46 0.99
C ARG A 524 -12.52 -5.12 1.65
N ARG A 525 -11.60 -4.17 1.65
CA ARG A 525 -11.83 -2.81 2.17
C ARG A 525 -12.79 -2.03 1.28
N THR A 526 -12.67 -2.14 -0.04
CA THR A 526 -13.61 -1.54 -1.00
C THR A 526 -15.00 -2.14 -0.84
N ALA A 527 -15.12 -3.47 -0.76
CA ALA A 527 -16.39 -4.15 -0.57
C ALA A 527 -17.13 -3.68 0.70
N ARG A 528 -16.41 -3.56 1.83
CA ARG A 528 -16.96 -3.03 3.09
C ARG A 528 -17.46 -1.59 2.99
N ASN A 529 -16.88 -0.78 2.11
CA ASN A 529 -17.24 0.62 1.91
C ASN A 529 -18.12 0.86 0.67
N MET A 530 -18.57 -0.21 0.00
CA MET A 530 -19.22 -0.14 -1.31
C MET A 530 -20.50 0.70 -1.27
N SER A 531 -21.35 0.47 -0.26
CA SER A 531 -22.60 1.23 -0.10
C SER A 531 -22.34 2.73 0.04
N LYS A 532 -21.37 3.13 0.87
CA LYS A 532 -20.96 4.52 1.06
C LYS A 532 -20.44 5.14 -0.24
N LEU A 533 -19.62 4.39 -0.99
CA LEU A 533 -19.09 4.84 -2.28
C LEU A 533 -20.20 5.07 -3.30
N LEU A 534 -21.13 4.12 -3.44
CA LEU A 534 -22.24 4.19 -4.40
C LEU A 534 -23.20 5.33 -4.06
N ASN A 535 -23.58 5.50 -2.79
CA ASN A 535 -24.44 6.61 -2.36
C ASN A 535 -23.78 7.96 -2.65
N LYS A 536 -22.49 8.13 -2.30
CA LYS A 536 -21.76 9.37 -2.60
C LYS A 536 -21.75 9.68 -4.11
N ARG A 537 -21.61 8.65 -4.95
CA ARG A 537 -21.62 8.82 -6.42
C ARG A 537 -23.02 9.13 -6.95
N LEU A 538 -24.07 8.54 -6.38
CA LEU A 538 -25.46 8.85 -6.74
C LEU A 538 -25.80 10.30 -6.38
N ASP A 539 -25.45 10.74 -5.17
CA ASP A 539 -25.68 12.13 -4.74
C ASP A 539 -24.91 13.12 -5.62
N HIS A 540 -23.68 12.78 -5.98
CA HIS A 540 -22.90 13.57 -6.92
C HIS A 540 -23.55 13.60 -8.32
N ALA A 541 -24.07 12.47 -8.80
CA ALA A 541 -24.75 12.42 -10.09
C ALA A 541 -25.98 13.31 -10.14
N LYS A 542 -26.85 13.24 -9.12
CA LYS A 542 -28.04 14.09 -9.01
C LYS A 542 -27.70 15.57 -8.97
N ARG A 543 -26.65 15.95 -8.21
CA ARG A 543 -26.20 17.36 -8.17
C ARG A 543 -25.69 17.82 -9.53
N VAL A 544 -24.85 17.03 -10.19
CA VAL A 544 -24.29 17.39 -11.50
C VAL A 544 -25.39 17.51 -12.56
N GLU A 545 -26.39 16.62 -12.52
CA GLU A 545 -27.57 16.70 -13.40
C GLU A 545 -28.35 18.01 -13.18
N GLN A 546 -28.70 18.34 -11.93
CA GLN A 546 -29.39 19.59 -11.59
C GLN A 546 -28.60 20.83 -12.02
N GLU A 547 -27.30 20.86 -11.75
CA GLU A 547 -26.42 21.97 -12.14
C GLU A 547 -26.31 22.09 -13.67
N ALA A 548 -26.22 20.97 -14.39
CA ALA A 548 -26.14 20.96 -15.85
C ALA A 548 -27.44 21.45 -16.49
N GLU A 549 -28.60 20.99 -15.99
CA GLU A 549 -29.90 21.46 -16.44
C GLU A 549 -30.10 22.96 -16.19
N GLN A 550 -29.69 23.44 -15.00
CA GLN A 550 -29.79 24.87 -14.69
C GLN A 550 -28.93 25.69 -15.65
N LYS A 551 -27.68 25.29 -15.88
CA LYS A 551 -26.79 25.97 -16.84
C LYS A 551 -27.37 25.93 -18.25
N LEU A 552 -27.96 24.81 -18.66
CA LEU A 552 -28.59 24.70 -19.98
C LEU A 552 -29.79 25.64 -20.11
N ARG A 553 -30.63 25.76 -19.07
CA ARG A 553 -31.74 26.74 -19.03
C ARG A 553 -31.22 28.18 -19.10
N GLU A 554 -30.17 28.50 -18.36
CA GLU A 554 -29.53 29.83 -18.39
C GLU A 554 -28.97 30.17 -19.78
N LEU A 555 -28.32 29.21 -20.45
CA LEU A 555 -27.81 29.37 -21.81
C LEU A 555 -28.94 29.57 -22.83
N ARG A 556 -30.03 28.79 -22.71
CA ARG A 556 -31.22 28.96 -23.56
C ARG A 556 -31.85 30.35 -23.38
N ASN A 557 -31.94 30.85 -22.15
CA ASN A 557 -32.52 32.16 -21.86
C ASN A 557 -31.64 33.33 -22.34
N LYS A 558 -30.32 33.15 -22.37
CA LYS A 558 -29.36 34.18 -22.83
C LYS A 558 -29.14 34.16 -24.34
N SER A 559 -29.48 33.07 -25.01
CA SER A 559 -29.25 32.92 -26.44
C SER A 559 -30.21 33.77 -27.27
N LEU A 560 -29.68 34.48 -28.25
CA LEU A 560 -30.48 35.23 -29.23
C LEU A 560 -31.21 34.29 -30.21
N ALA A 561 -30.71 33.07 -30.37
CA ALA A 561 -31.32 32.03 -31.19
C ALA A 561 -31.93 30.94 -30.31
N VAL A 562 -33.16 30.52 -30.63
CA VAL A 562 -33.78 29.35 -30.01
C VAL A 562 -33.09 28.12 -30.56
N PHE A 563 -32.63 27.24 -29.66
CA PHE A 563 -32.05 25.95 -30.02
C PHE A 563 -32.64 24.84 -29.14
N THR A 564 -32.76 23.67 -29.74
CA THR A 564 -33.35 22.46 -29.18
C THR A 564 -32.26 21.51 -28.68
N ASP A 565 -32.65 20.42 -28.01
CA ASP A 565 -31.70 19.36 -27.66
C ASP A 565 -31.19 18.64 -28.92
N GLU A 566 -32.01 18.53 -29.96
CA GLU A 566 -31.61 18.01 -31.27
C GLU A 566 -30.51 18.85 -31.92
N ASP A 567 -30.57 20.19 -31.79
CA ASP A 567 -29.53 21.08 -32.28
C ASP A 567 -28.20 20.83 -31.57
N ILE A 568 -28.21 20.63 -30.25
CA ILE A 568 -27.02 20.31 -29.46
C ILE A 568 -26.40 18.98 -29.94
N VAL A 569 -27.22 17.95 -30.13
CA VAL A 569 -26.77 16.66 -30.67
C VAL A 569 -26.20 16.83 -32.09
N GLY A 570 -26.84 17.66 -32.90
CA GLY A 570 -26.38 18.04 -34.23
C GLY A 570 -25.00 18.71 -34.20
N TRP A 571 -24.78 19.67 -33.30
CA TRP A 571 -23.50 20.35 -33.13
C TRP A 571 -22.39 19.40 -32.68
N VAL A 572 -22.68 18.48 -31.75
CA VAL A 572 -21.71 17.44 -31.33
C VAL A 572 -21.32 16.55 -32.52
N GLN A 573 -22.27 16.20 -33.39
CA GLN A 573 -21.98 15.40 -34.58
C GLN A 573 -21.22 16.20 -35.65
N GLN A 574 -21.53 17.48 -35.83
CA GLN A 574 -20.78 18.38 -36.71
C GLN A 574 -19.33 18.52 -36.23
N GLU A 575 -19.11 18.71 -34.93
CA GLU A 575 -17.78 18.79 -34.33
C GLU A 575 -16.96 17.51 -34.62
N ARG A 576 -17.58 16.32 -34.50
CA ARG A 576 -16.96 15.04 -34.90
C ARG A 576 -16.50 15.03 -36.35
N THR A 577 -17.36 15.48 -37.28
CA THR A 577 -17.02 15.50 -38.71
C THR A 577 -15.91 16.49 -39.07
N LEU A 578 -15.85 17.63 -38.39
CA LEU A 578 -14.84 18.66 -38.63
C LEU A 578 -13.43 18.25 -38.18
N VAL A 579 -13.35 17.38 -37.17
CA VAL A 579 -12.08 17.04 -36.53
C VAL A 579 -11.52 15.68 -37.01
N GLN A 580 -12.33 14.84 -37.66
CA GLN A 580 -11.82 13.67 -38.38
C GLN A 580 -11.02 14.12 -39.62
N PRO A 581 -9.84 13.53 -39.88
CA PRO A 581 -9.10 13.87 -41.08
C PRO A 581 -9.93 13.47 -42.30
N GLN A 582 -10.37 14.46 -43.08
CA GLN A 582 -10.95 14.19 -44.40
C GLN A 582 -9.88 13.45 -45.21
N CYS A 583 -10.20 12.22 -45.63
CA CYS A 583 -9.35 11.47 -46.54
C CYS A 583 -9.50 12.08 -47.95
N SER A 584 -9.05 13.33 -48.15
CA SER A 584 -8.97 13.92 -49.47
C SER A 584 -7.69 13.42 -50.13
N LYS A 585 -7.83 12.43 -51.01
CA LYS A 585 -6.87 12.20 -52.11
C LYS A 585 -6.90 13.42 -53.03
N THR A 586 -6.37 14.55 -52.60
CA THR A 586 -6.06 15.68 -53.47
C THR A 586 -4.98 16.52 -52.80
N HIS A 587 -3.79 16.47 -53.37
CA HIS A 587 -2.79 17.50 -53.16
C HIS A 587 -3.41 18.85 -53.55
N SER A 588 -3.18 19.86 -52.71
CA SER A 588 -3.50 21.30 -52.86
C SER A 588 -4.75 21.81 -52.10
N CYS A 589 -4.51 22.29 -50.88
CA CYS A 589 -4.89 23.66 -50.51
C CYS A 589 -4.32 24.02 -49.12
N LEU A 590 -3.15 24.66 -49.15
CA LEU A 590 -2.68 25.51 -48.07
C LEU A 590 -3.49 26.80 -48.09
N ARG A 591 -4.42 26.94 -47.15
CA ARG A 591 -4.94 28.18 -46.53
C ARG A 591 -6.31 27.84 -45.98
N HIS A 592 -6.43 27.64 -44.67
CA HIS A 592 -7.65 27.82 -43.84
C HIS A 592 -7.25 27.52 -42.37
N ARG A 593 -6.21 28.21 -41.86
CA ARG A 593 -5.70 28.00 -40.49
C ARG A 593 -5.87 29.22 -39.58
N THR A 594 -6.78 30.14 -39.91
CA THR A 594 -6.88 31.43 -39.20
C THR A 594 -8.27 31.81 -38.70
N LEU A 595 -9.28 30.92 -38.76
CA LEU A 595 -10.65 31.25 -38.32
C LEU A 595 -11.17 30.47 -37.10
N CYS A 596 -10.41 29.51 -36.56
CA CYS A 596 -10.83 28.73 -35.39
C CYS A 596 -10.27 29.25 -34.05
N MET A 597 -9.67 30.46 -34.03
CA MET A 597 -9.02 31.02 -32.84
C MET A 597 -9.73 32.25 -32.24
N GLN A 598 -10.90 32.64 -32.75
CA GLN A 598 -11.67 33.78 -32.24
C GLN A 598 -12.97 33.43 -31.52
N VAL A 599 -13.34 32.15 -31.37
CA VAL A 599 -14.57 31.76 -30.64
C VAL A 599 -14.29 31.27 -29.21
N SER A 600 -13.03 31.11 -28.80
CA SER A 600 -12.66 30.65 -27.45
C SER A 600 -12.37 31.76 -26.43
N GLN A 601 -12.73 33.02 -26.73
CA GLN A 601 -12.60 34.14 -25.78
C GLN A 601 -13.91 34.90 -25.51
N SER A 602 -15.06 34.34 -25.88
CA SER A 602 -16.36 34.85 -25.44
C SER A 602 -17.37 33.73 -25.35
N LEU A 603 -17.26 32.94 -24.27
CA LEU A 603 -18.34 32.20 -23.60
C LEU A 603 -17.86 31.72 -22.22
#